data_AF-A0A8C5S8C1-F1
#
_entry.id   AF-A0A8C5S8C1-F1
#
_cell.length_a   1.000
_cell.length_b   1.000
_cell.length_c   1.000
_cell.angle_alpha   90.00
_cell.angle_beta   90.00
_cell.angle_gamma   90.00
#
_symmetry.space_group_name_H-M   'P 1'
#
loop_
_entity.id
_entity.type
_entity.pdbx_description
1 polymer ?
#
loop_
_entity_poly.entity_id
_entity_poly.type
_entity_poly.pdbx_seq_one_letter_code
_entity_poly.pdbx_strand_id
1 'polypeptide(L)'
;MVEKHWSSVCHKLYLLRPILFVLVVPNLFMLETVDSVKLADKVNSTWQKKNSSEKLKIMVQINTSGEMSKHGLPPGELITTVEHILQKCPSLEFVGLMTIGSFGHDLSKGPNPDFQLLISLRQELCEKLNIPIGMVELSMGMSTDFQHAIEMGSTNVRIGSTIFGERSYPNKPAGDKTQKIKDRVAMMHF
;
A
#
# COMPACT_ATOMS: atom_id res chain seq x y z
N MET A 1 -14.23 27.77 -38.15
CA MET A 1 -15.05 26.85 -37.35
C MET A 1 -14.34 25.50 -37.27
N VAL A 2 -13.31 25.37 -36.43
CA VAL A 2 -12.81 24.07 -35.90
C VAL A 2 -12.15 24.39 -34.56
N GLU A 3 -12.94 24.30 -33.50
CA GLU A 3 -12.46 24.37 -32.12
C GLU A 3 -13.23 23.28 -31.38
N LYS A 4 -12.58 22.64 -30.40
CA LYS A 4 -13.02 21.54 -29.51
C LYS A 4 -12.46 20.18 -29.89
N HIS A 5 -11.35 19.80 -29.25
CA HIS A 5 -11.21 18.43 -28.71
C HIS A 5 -10.25 18.23 -27.53
N TRP A 6 -9.67 19.27 -26.90
CA TRP A 6 -8.62 19.04 -25.89
C TRP A 6 -9.05 19.09 -24.41
N SER A 7 -10.27 19.50 -24.04
CA SER A 7 -10.58 19.76 -22.62
C SER A 7 -11.23 18.61 -21.83
N SER A 8 -11.61 17.49 -22.45
CA SER A 8 -12.35 16.43 -21.73
C SER A 8 -11.50 15.27 -21.20
N VAL A 9 -10.20 15.21 -21.51
CA VAL A 9 -9.32 14.11 -21.06
C VAL A 9 -8.81 14.36 -19.63
N CYS A 10 -8.63 15.61 -19.20
CA CYS A 10 -8.03 15.93 -17.91
C CYS A 10 -8.96 15.74 -16.69
N HIS A 11 -10.29 15.82 -16.83
CA HIS A 11 -11.18 15.72 -15.67
C HIS A 11 -11.45 14.29 -15.19
N LYS A 12 -11.20 13.27 -16.01
CA LYS A 12 -11.36 11.85 -15.60
C LYS A 12 -10.10 11.24 -14.97
N LEU A 13 -8.96 11.94 -15.02
CA LEU A 13 -7.70 11.47 -14.43
C LEU A 13 -7.62 11.64 -12.90
N TYR A 14 -8.42 12.53 -12.31
CA TYR A 14 -8.36 12.83 -10.87
C TYR A 14 -9.14 11.86 -9.97
N LEU A 15 -9.84 10.88 -10.55
CA LEU A 15 -10.52 9.79 -9.81
C LEU A 15 -9.83 8.43 -9.98
N LEU A 16 -8.70 8.37 -10.69
CA LEU A 16 -7.84 7.21 -10.66
C LEU A 16 -7.12 7.22 -9.31
N ARG A 17 -7.60 6.39 -8.39
CA ARG A 17 -6.91 6.07 -7.15
C ARG A 17 -5.41 5.87 -7.45
N PRO A 18 -4.48 6.47 -6.68
CA PRO A 18 -3.05 6.55 -7.04
C PRO A 18 -2.41 5.20 -7.38
N ILE A 19 -2.90 4.10 -6.79
CA ILE A 19 -2.41 2.74 -7.04
C ILE A 19 -2.58 2.28 -8.50
N LEU A 20 -3.62 2.68 -9.22
CA LEU A 20 -3.78 2.26 -10.62
C LEU A 20 -2.74 2.91 -11.54
N PHE A 21 -2.18 4.06 -11.16
CA PHE A 21 -1.09 4.69 -11.91
C PHE A 21 0.19 3.87 -11.84
N VAL A 22 0.45 3.17 -10.73
CA VAL A 22 1.63 2.29 -10.60
C VAL A 22 1.58 1.17 -11.66
N LEU A 23 0.38 0.74 -12.06
CA LEU A 23 0.22 -0.28 -13.09
C LEU A 23 0.69 0.16 -14.48
N VAL A 24 0.93 1.45 -14.75
CA VAL A 24 1.52 1.89 -16.03
C VAL A 24 3.04 1.93 -16.02
N VAL A 25 3.67 1.76 -14.85
CA VAL A 25 5.13 1.78 -14.72
C VAL A 25 5.73 0.60 -15.49
N PRO A 26 6.71 0.84 -16.39
CA PRO A 26 7.40 -0.24 -17.07
C PRO A 26 8.19 -1.06 -16.05
N ASN A 27 8.27 -2.37 -16.25
CA ASN A 27 8.99 -3.30 -15.38
C ASN A 27 8.46 -3.36 -13.93
N LEU A 28 7.17 -3.06 -13.71
CA LEU A 28 6.52 -3.35 -12.43
C LEU A 28 6.55 -4.85 -12.17
N PHE A 29 7.31 -5.27 -11.16
CA PHE A 29 7.48 -6.68 -10.81
C PHE A 29 6.38 -7.20 -9.87
N MET A 30 6.00 -6.42 -8.86
CA MET A 30 5.06 -6.85 -7.83
C MET A 30 4.30 -5.65 -7.23
N LEU A 31 3.04 -5.87 -6.85
CA LEU A 31 2.23 -4.90 -6.09
C LEU A 31 1.93 -5.45 -4.69
N GLU A 32 2.49 -4.83 -3.66
CA GLU A 32 2.39 -5.34 -2.28
C GLU A 32 1.22 -4.77 -1.46
N THR A 33 0.50 -3.79 -1.99
CA THR A 33 -0.47 -2.99 -1.24
C THR A 33 -1.92 -3.34 -1.57
N VAL A 34 -2.22 -4.60 -1.92
CA VAL A 34 -3.60 -5.03 -2.18
C VAL A 34 -4.30 -5.24 -0.83
N ASP A 35 -5.32 -4.44 -0.52
CA ASP A 35 -5.95 -4.40 0.81
C ASP A 35 -7.44 -4.78 0.80
N SER A 36 -7.99 -5.16 -0.35
CA SER A 36 -9.42 -5.43 -0.50
C SER A 36 -9.73 -6.18 -1.80
N VAL A 37 -10.81 -6.97 -1.79
CA VAL A 37 -11.38 -7.61 -2.99
C VAL A 37 -11.63 -6.60 -4.11
N LYS A 38 -12.21 -5.44 -3.76
CA LYS A 38 -12.47 -4.36 -4.72
C LYS A 38 -11.20 -3.82 -5.38
N LEU A 39 -10.08 -3.79 -4.65
CA LEU A 39 -8.80 -3.39 -5.24
C LEU A 39 -8.24 -4.51 -6.12
N ALA A 40 -8.28 -5.77 -5.65
CA ALA A 40 -7.86 -6.93 -6.43
C ALA A 40 -8.57 -7.01 -7.80
N ASP A 41 -9.90 -6.85 -7.83
CA ASP A 41 -10.68 -6.86 -9.08
C ASP A 41 -10.27 -5.75 -10.05
N LYS A 42 -9.99 -4.56 -9.51
CA LYS A 42 -9.55 -3.42 -10.33
C LYS A 42 -8.14 -3.63 -10.87
N VAL A 43 -7.23 -4.16 -10.06
CA VAL A 43 -5.87 -4.47 -10.48
C VAL A 43 -5.90 -5.57 -11.54
N ASN A 44 -6.65 -6.65 -11.32
CA ASN A 44 -6.83 -7.74 -12.28
C ASN A 44 -7.36 -7.23 -13.62
N SER A 45 -8.49 -6.51 -13.62
CA SER A 45 -9.10 -6.00 -14.86
C SER A 45 -8.22 -4.95 -15.58
N THR A 46 -7.41 -4.19 -14.85
CA THR A 46 -6.47 -3.22 -15.45
C THR A 46 -5.26 -3.92 -16.02
N TRP A 47 -4.69 -4.89 -15.30
CA TRP A 47 -3.55 -5.68 -15.77
C TRP A 47 -3.91 -6.49 -17.01
N GLN A 48 -5.10 -7.08 -17.03
CA GLN A 48 -5.60 -7.85 -18.18
C GLN A 48 -5.64 -7.01 -19.47
N LYS A 49 -5.97 -5.71 -19.38
CA LYS A 49 -5.99 -4.80 -20.54
C LYS A 49 -4.60 -4.51 -21.10
N LYS A 50 -3.53 -4.76 -20.35
CA LYS A 50 -2.15 -4.58 -20.85
C LYS A 50 -1.73 -5.69 -21.81
N ASN A 51 -2.55 -6.75 -21.97
CA ASN A 51 -2.25 -7.92 -22.80
C ASN A 51 -0.88 -8.55 -22.51
N SER A 52 -0.43 -8.46 -21.25
CA SER A 52 0.77 -9.16 -20.79
C SER A 52 0.48 -10.66 -20.71
N SER A 53 1.41 -11.48 -21.18
CA SER A 53 1.37 -12.94 -20.96
C SER A 53 1.66 -13.32 -19.51
N GLU A 54 2.31 -12.43 -18.75
CA GLU A 54 2.68 -12.66 -17.36
C GLU A 54 1.63 -12.11 -16.40
N LYS A 55 1.34 -12.89 -15.36
CA LYS A 55 0.49 -12.46 -14.24
C LYS A 55 1.24 -11.45 -13.38
N LEU A 56 0.52 -10.46 -12.85
CA LEU A 56 1.10 -9.53 -11.88
C LEU A 56 1.19 -10.21 -10.52
N LYS A 57 2.40 -10.32 -9.98
CA LYS A 57 2.61 -10.75 -8.59
C LYS A 57 2.01 -9.73 -7.64
N ILE A 58 1.26 -10.22 -6.66
CA ILE A 58 0.65 -9.40 -5.64
C ILE A 58 0.86 -9.96 -4.24
N MET A 59 0.98 -9.05 -3.28
CA MET A 59 0.83 -9.37 -1.86
C MET A 59 -0.39 -8.68 -1.28
N VAL A 60 -0.99 -9.32 -0.28
CA VAL A 60 -2.10 -8.74 0.47
C VAL A 60 -1.56 -7.99 1.67
N GLN A 61 -1.84 -6.68 1.74
CA GLN A 61 -1.48 -5.83 2.87
C GLN A 61 -2.47 -6.02 4.01
N ILE A 62 -1.98 -6.40 5.18
CA ILE A 62 -2.76 -6.62 6.38
C ILE A 62 -2.54 -5.47 7.36
N ASN A 63 -3.64 -4.98 7.95
CA ASN A 63 -3.55 -4.08 9.09
C ASN A 63 -3.37 -4.89 10.37
N THR A 64 -2.11 -5.16 10.73
CA THR A 64 -1.78 -5.91 11.95
C THR A 64 -1.86 -5.07 13.22
N SER A 65 -1.75 -3.73 13.12
CA SER A 65 -1.70 -2.87 14.31
C SER A 65 -3.08 -2.54 14.89
N GLY A 66 -4.15 -2.85 14.16
CA GLY A 66 -5.54 -2.57 14.57
C GLY A 66 -5.91 -1.08 14.59
N GLU A 67 -5.04 -0.20 14.12
CA GLU A 67 -5.30 1.24 14.07
C GLU A 67 -6.21 1.56 12.88
N MET A 68 -7.37 2.19 13.13
CA MET A 68 -8.31 2.57 12.06
C MET A 68 -7.73 3.58 11.06
N SER A 69 -6.68 4.31 11.46
CA SER A 69 -5.97 5.29 10.62
C SER A 69 -5.08 4.64 9.57
N LYS A 70 -4.75 3.34 9.70
CA LYS A 70 -3.84 2.64 8.80
C LYS A 70 -4.57 1.87 7.71
N HIS A 71 -3.96 1.87 6.54
CA HIS A 71 -4.40 1.08 5.40
C HIS A 71 -4.02 -0.40 5.58
N GLY A 72 -4.87 -1.28 5.08
CA GLY A 72 -4.67 -2.72 5.13
C GLY A 72 -5.98 -3.45 5.39
N LEU A 73 -6.01 -4.69 4.95
CA LEU A 73 -7.12 -5.60 5.15
C LEU A 73 -7.19 -6.01 6.63
N PRO A 74 -8.37 -6.04 7.26
CA PRO A 74 -8.53 -6.64 8.58
C PRO A 74 -8.14 -8.12 8.55
N PRO A 75 -7.45 -8.65 9.58
CA PRO A 75 -7.05 -10.06 9.63
C PRO A 75 -8.20 -11.05 9.36
N GLY A 76 -9.40 -10.75 9.86
CA GLY A 76 -10.59 -11.61 9.66
C GLY A 76 -11.09 -11.71 8.22
N GLU A 77 -10.69 -10.81 7.33
CA GLU A 77 -11.06 -10.82 5.91
C GLU A 77 -9.98 -11.45 5.00
N LEU A 78 -8.87 -11.90 5.58
CA LEU A 78 -7.72 -12.41 4.82
C LEU A 78 -8.08 -13.61 3.94
N ILE A 79 -8.65 -14.65 4.54
CA ILE A 79 -8.90 -15.93 3.85
C ILE A 79 -9.83 -15.72 2.67
N THR A 80 -10.96 -15.04 2.89
CA THR A 80 -11.96 -14.77 1.85
C THR A 80 -11.40 -13.90 0.72
N THR A 81 -10.52 -12.95 1.05
CA THR A 81 -9.86 -12.10 0.05
C THR A 81 -8.88 -12.89 -0.82
N VAL A 82 -8.05 -13.75 -0.21
CA VAL A 82 -7.08 -14.58 -0.97
C VAL A 82 -7.81 -15.63 -1.80
N GLU A 83 -8.85 -16.28 -1.28
CA GLU A 83 -9.71 -17.18 -2.05
C GLU A 83 -10.29 -16.49 -3.28
N HIS A 84 -10.82 -15.27 -3.11
CA HIS A 84 -11.35 -14.49 -4.22
C HIS A 84 -10.26 -14.19 -5.26
N ILE A 85 -9.05 -13.79 -4.84
CA ILE A 85 -7.92 -13.55 -5.73
C ILE A 85 -7.61 -14.81 -6.55
N LEU A 86 -7.46 -15.95 -5.90
CA LEU A 86 -7.11 -17.21 -6.54
C LEU A 86 -8.17 -17.67 -7.56
N GLN A 87 -9.45 -17.45 -7.26
CA GLN A 87 -10.55 -17.94 -8.09
C GLN A 87 -11.02 -16.97 -9.17
N LYS A 88 -10.91 -15.65 -8.93
CA LYS A 88 -11.55 -14.60 -9.75
C LYS A 88 -10.56 -13.66 -10.42
N CYS A 89 -9.28 -13.69 -10.05
CA CYS A 89 -8.27 -12.80 -10.60
C CYS A 89 -7.22 -13.55 -11.44
N PRO A 90 -7.56 -14.03 -12.66
CA PRO A 90 -6.66 -14.85 -13.47
C PRO A 90 -5.39 -14.13 -13.94
N SER A 91 -5.40 -12.80 -13.95
CA SER A 91 -4.25 -11.97 -14.35
C SER A 91 -3.31 -11.66 -13.19
N LEU A 92 -3.63 -12.13 -11.98
CA LEU A 92 -2.84 -11.92 -10.77
C LEU A 92 -2.27 -13.24 -10.26
N GLU A 93 -1.11 -13.14 -9.64
CA GLU A 93 -0.45 -14.23 -8.92
C GLU A 93 -0.31 -13.81 -7.46
N PHE A 94 -0.99 -14.51 -6.55
CA PHE A 94 -0.81 -14.29 -5.13
C PHE A 94 0.51 -14.90 -4.69
N VAL A 95 1.40 -14.10 -4.11
CA VAL A 95 2.74 -14.55 -3.69
C VAL A 95 3.04 -14.35 -2.21
N GLY A 96 2.22 -13.59 -1.47
CA GLY A 96 2.51 -13.38 -0.06
C GLY A 96 1.66 -12.36 0.68
N LEU A 97 2.06 -12.09 1.91
CA LEU A 97 1.43 -11.12 2.81
C LEU A 97 2.39 -9.97 3.09
N MET A 98 1.82 -8.78 3.32
CA MET A 98 2.59 -7.58 3.66
C MET A 98 2.00 -6.92 4.90
N THR A 99 2.85 -6.41 5.79
CA THR A 99 2.42 -5.45 6.82
C THR A 99 3.42 -4.31 6.94
N ILE A 100 2.89 -3.13 7.25
CA ILE A 100 3.70 -1.98 7.71
C ILE A 100 3.94 -2.10 9.23
N GLY A 101 2.95 -2.61 9.97
CA GLY A 101 2.98 -2.70 11.43
C GLY A 101 2.85 -1.36 12.16
N SER A 102 3.05 -1.41 13.47
CA SER A 102 3.13 -0.28 14.38
C SER A 102 4.48 0.41 14.25
N PHE A 103 4.47 1.74 14.28
CA PHE A 103 5.72 2.49 14.22
C PHE A 103 6.44 2.38 15.56
N GLY A 104 7.73 2.04 15.53
CA GLY A 104 8.61 2.15 16.70
C GLY A 104 8.32 1.15 17.82
N HIS A 105 8.03 -0.11 17.48
CA HIS A 105 7.97 -1.17 18.50
C HIS A 105 9.32 -1.31 19.24
N ASP A 106 9.24 -1.36 20.57
CA ASP A 106 10.40 -1.50 21.44
C ASP A 106 10.78 -2.98 21.57
N LEU A 107 11.85 -3.38 20.88
CA LEU A 107 12.34 -4.76 20.88
C LEU A 107 12.81 -5.25 22.26
N SER A 108 13.09 -4.36 23.22
CA SER A 108 13.38 -4.76 24.60
C SER A 108 12.18 -5.39 25.31
N LYS A 109 10.97 -5.10 24.82
CA LYS A 109 9.71 -5.69 25.32
C LYS A 109 9.38 -7.04 24.69
N GLY A 110 10.27 -7.56 23.85
CA GLY A 110 10.10 -8.81 23.14
C GLY A 110 9.80 -8.61 21.64
N PRO A 111 9.50 -9.71 20.94
CA PRO A 111 9.28 -9.70 19.49
C PRO A 111 8.13 -8.79 19.10
N ASN A 112 8.25 -8.16 17.93
CA ASN A 112 7.21 -7.29 17.38
C ASN A 112 5.88 -8.07 17.20
N PRO A 113 4.79 -7.69 17.90
CA PRO A 113 3.51 -8.40 17.83
C PRO A 113 2.88 -8.34 16.44
N ASP A 114 3.15 -7.29 15.66
CA ASP A 114 2.66 -7.16 14.28
C ASP A 114 3.27 -8.22 13.37
N PHE A 115 4.56 -8.52 13.53
CA PHE A 115 5.24 -9.54 12.75
C PHE A 115 4.78 -10.94 13.16
N GLN A 116 4.58 -11.17 14.47
CA GLN A 116 4.02 -12.42 14.97
C GLN A 116 2.63 -12.69 14.39
N LEU A 117 1.77 -11.66 14.37
CA LEU A 117 0.43 -11.77 13.80
C LEU A 117 0.49 -12.07 12.30
N LEU A 118 1.38 -11.42 11.53
CA LEU A 118 1.51 -11.71 10.10
C LEU A 118 1.96 -13.17 9.85
N ILE A 119 2.88 -13.69 10.66
CA ILE A 119 3.35 -15.08 10.57
C ILE A 119 2.22 -16.07 10.89
N SER A 120 1.44 -15.83 11.95
CA SER A 120 0.32 -16.70 12.31
C SER A 120 -0.76 -16.69 11.23
N LEU A 121 -1.04 -15.52 10.64
CA LEU A 121 -1.98 -15.39 9.53
C LEU A 121 -1.50 -16.13 8.29
N ARG A 122 -0.19 -16.13 8.00
CA ARG A 122 0.37 -16.96 6.92
C ARG A 122 0.11 -18.44 7.19
N GLN A 123 0.37 -18.92 8.40
CA GLN A 123 0.15 -20.33 8.76
C GLN A 123 -1.32 -20.71 8.57
N GLU A 124 -2.24 -19.93 9.16
CA GLU A 124 -3.68 -20.15 9.04
C GLU A 124 -4.14 -20.15 7.58
N LEU A 125 -3.66 -19.20 6.77
CA LEU A 125 -3.96 -19.12 5.34
C LEU A 125 -3.48 -20.36 4.59
N CYS A 126 -2.23 -20.78 4.83
CA CYS A 126 -1.63 -21.93 4.18
C CYS A 126 -2.39 -23.22 4.51
N GLU A 127 -2.77 -23.39 5.78
CA GLU A 127 -3.56 -24.54 6.23
C GLU A 127 -4.96 -24.55 5.62
N LYS A 128 -5.70 -23.43 5.69
CA LYS A 128 -7.08 -23.35 5.19
C LYS A 128 -7.17 -23.52 3.68
N LEU A 129 -6.22 -22.95 2.93
CA LEU A 129 -6.25 -22.96 1.47
C LEU A 129 -5.37 -24.06 0.86
N ASN A 130 -4.75 -24.89 1.70
CA ASN A 130 -3.81 -25.94 1.30
C ASN A 130 -2.69 -25.41 0.37
N ILE A 131 -2.14 -24.25 0.72
CA ILE A 131 -1.02 -23.61 0.01
C ILE A 131 0.28 -23.98 0.74
N PRO A 132 1.32 -24.47 0.04
CA PRO A 132 2.60 -24.72 0.68
C PRO A 132 3.17 -23.44 1.31
N ILE A 133 3.59 -23.50 2.57
CA ILE A 133 4.06 -22.31 3.31
C ILE A 133 5.24 -21.59 2.64
N GLY A 134 6.09 -22.34 1.91
CA GLY A 134 7.21 -21.78 1.14
C GLY A 134 6.80 -20.97 -0.08
N MET A 135 5.54 -21.01 -0.50
CA MET A 135 4.99 -20.19 -1.59
C MET A 135 4.38 -18.87 -1.10
N VAL A 136 4.29 -18.66 0.21
CA VAL A 136 3.71 -17.44 0.80
C VAL A 136 4.82 -16.64 1.47
N GLU A 137 5.31 -15.65 0.73
CA GLU A 137 6.30 -14.68 1.16
C GLU A 137 5.75 -13.74 2.24
N LEU A 138 6.65 -13.13 3.02
CA LEU A 138 6.34 -12.16 4.06
C LEU A 138 7.11 -10.87 3.79
N SER A 139 6.38 -9.81 3.49
CA SER A 139 6.94 -8.46 3.36
C SER A 139 6.71 -7.66 4.64
N MET A 140 7.73 -7.64 5.50
CA MET A 140 7.70 -6.92 6.78
C MET A 140 9.09 -6.45 7.16
N GLY A 141 9.17 -5.35 7.91
CA GLY A 141 10.43 -4.69 8.25
C GLY A 141 10.76 -3.50 7.35
N MET A 142 11.13 -2.40 7.99
CA MET A 142 11.62 -1.16 7.41
C MET A 142 13.01 -0.83 7.93
N SER A 143 13.54 0.35 7.56
CA SER A 143 14.88 0.82 7.92
C SER A 143 15.31 0.60 9.38
N THR A 144 14.37 0.66 10.34
CA THR A 144 14.66 0.61 11.78
C THR A 144 14.55 -0.78 12.40
N ASP A 145 13.86 -1.72 11.75
CA ASP A 145 13.51 -3.02 12.33
C ASP A 145 13.70 -4.20 11.36
N PHE A 146 14.35 -3.98 10.20
CA PHE A 146 14.58 -5.02 9.19
C PHE A 146 15.39 -6.22 9.72
N GLN A 147 16.35 -6.01 10.63
CA GLN A 147 17.14 -7.11 11.20
C GLN A 147 16.25 -8.07 11.99
N HIS A 148 15.43 -7.52 12.89
CA HIS A 148 14.43 -8.29 13.62
C HIS A 148 13.41 -8.94 12.68
N ALA A 149 12.99 -8.25 11.63
CA ALA A 149 12.08 -8.81 10.64
C ALA A 149 12.68 -10.05 9.93
N ILE A 150 13.98 -10.03 9.59
CA ILE A 150 14.67 -11.16 8.98
C ILE A 150 14.75 -12.34 9.96
N GLU A 151 15.10 -12.10 11.23
CA GLU A 151 15.13 -13.13 12.28
C GLU A 151 13.76 -13.79 12.48
N MET A 152 12.69 -13.04 12.30
CA MET A 152 11.30 -13.50 12.36
C MET A 152 10.83 -14.19 11.05
N GLY A 153 11.67 -14.26 10.02
CA GLY A 153 11.36 -14.95 8.76
C GLY A 153 10.76 -14.07 7.66
N SER A 154 11.01 -12.76 7.68
CA SER A 154 10.70 -11.87 6.56
C SER A 154 11.47 -12.28 5.30
N THR A 155 10.79 -12.31 4.17
CA THR A 155 11.41 -12.57 2.85
C THR A 155 11.68 -11.28 2.09
N ASN A 156 10.92 -10.22 2.36
CA ASN A 156 11.07 -8.90 1.74
C ASN A 156 11.13 -7.80 2.83
N VAL A 157 12.21 -7.02 2.82
CA VAL A 157 12.39 -5.85 3.69
C VAL A 157 12.45 -4.56 2.87
N ARG A 158 11.91 -3.46 3.43
CA ARG A 158 11.75 -2.19 2.71
C ARG A 158 12.63 -1.10 3.33
N ILE A 159 13.83 -0.94 2.78
CA ILE A 159 14.84 -0.01 3.33
C ILE A 159 14.89 1.26 2.50
N GLY A 160 14.62 2.41 3.14
CA GLY A 160 14.60 3.72 2.48
C GLY A 160 15.63 4.66 3.07
N SER A 161 15.31 5.22 4.24
CA SER A 161 16.14 6.23 4.94
C SER A 161 17.57 5.76 5.23
N THR A 162 17.78 4.48 5.53
CA THR A 162 19.14 3.94 5.76
C THR A 162 20.02 4.00 4.50
N ILE A 163 19.41 3.92 3.31
CA ILE A 163 20.13 3.96 2.02
C ILE A 163 20.24 5.39 1.49
N PHE A 164 19.14 6.13 1.51
CA PHE A 164 19.02 7.44 0.83
C PHE A 164 19.15 8.65 1.77
N GLY A 165 19.28 8.43 3.08
CA GLY A 165 19.28 9.49 4.08
C GLY A 165 17.89 10.07 4.35
N GLU A 166 17.83 11.08 5.21
CA GLU A 166 16.59 11.80 5.50
C GLU A 166 16.18 12.69 4.33
N ARG A 167 14.87 12.74 4.05
CA ARG A 167 14.35 13.66 3.05
C ARG A 167 14.33 15.07 3.63
N SER A 168 15.16 15.95 3.07
CA SER A 168 15.05 17.39 3.32
C SER A 168 13.77 17.91 2.66
N TYR A 169 12.69 18.02 3.42
CA TYR A 169 11.50 18.73 2.96
C TYR A 169 11.82 20.24 2.94
N PRO A 170 11.80 20.93 1.79
CA PRO A 170 11.94 22.37 1.80
C PRO A 170 10.82 22.94 2.68
N ASN A 171 11.20 23.67 3.73
CA ASN A 171 10.27 24.31 4.64
C ASN A 171 9.24 25.06 3.80
N LYS A 172 7.98 24.61 3.87
CA LYS A 172 6.85 25.36 3.33
C LYS A 172 6.90 26.72 4.04
N PRO A 173 7.07 27.85 3.33
CA PRO A 173 7.08 29.13 4.00
C PRO A 173 5.76 29.24 4.76
N ALA A 174 5.86 29.43 6.08
CA ALA A 174 4.70 29.65 6.92
C ALA A 174 3.96 30.84 6.32
N GLY A 175 2.79 30.57 5.73
CA GLY A 175 1.91 31.62 5.25
C GLY A 175 1.49 32.44 6.46
N ASP A 176 2.13 33.58 6.63
CA ASP A 176 1.79 34.58 7.64
C ASP A 176 0.31 34.96 7.46
N LYS A 177 -0.54 34.45 8.36
CA LYS A 177 -1.97 34.75 8.42
C LYS A 177 -2.26 36.04 9.19
N THR A 178 -1.32 36.97 9.31
CA THR A 178 -1.49 38.15 10.19
C THR A 178 -1.76 39.47 9.45
N GLN A 179 -1.68 39.53 8.11
CA GLN A 179 -1.84 40.81 7.37
C GLN A 179 -3.07 40.91 6.46
N LYS A 180 -4.17 40.19 6.72
CA LYS A 180 -5.42 40.30 5.92
C LYS A 180 -6.70 40.66 6.69
N ILE A 181 -6.58 41.06 7.96
CA ILE A 181 -7.73 41.52 8.77
C ILE A 181 -7.78 43.05 8.94
N LYS A 182 -6.69 43.78 8.63
CA LYS A 182 -6.68 45.26 8.76
C LYS A 182 -7.29 46.02 7.57
N ASP A 183 -7.45 45.41 6.40
CA ASP A 183 -7.95 46.13 5.21
C ASP A 183 -9.46 45.97 4.94
N ARG A 184 -10.21 45.30 5.83
CA ARG A 184 -11.67 45.21 5.75
C ARG A 184 -12.45 46.08 6.75
N VAL A 185 -11.75 46.86 7.57
CA VAL A 185 -12.38 47.79 8.54
C VAL A 185 -12.27 49.26 8.11
N ALA A 186 -11.58 49.56 7.00
CA ALA A 186 -11.39 50.92 6.48
C ALA A 186 -12.25 51.26 5.23
N MET A 187 -13.33 50.51 4.96
CA MET A 187 -14.34 50.83 3.94
C MET A 187 -15.76 50.84 4.52
N MET A 188 -15.89 51.36 5.73
CA MET A 188 -17.14 51.89 6.27
C MET A 188 -16.72 53.11 7.09
N HIS A 189 -16.52 54.24 6.41
CA HIS A 189 -16.64 55.63 6.88
C HIS A 189 -16.15 56.51 5.72
N PHE A 190 -17.01 57.44 5.30
CA PHE A 190 -17.02 58.29 4.09
C PHE A 190 -17.76 57.71 2.89
#